data_AF-A0A2T5HEB5-F1
#
_entry.id   AF-A0A2T5HEB5-F1
#
_cell.length_a   1.000
_cell.length_b   1.000
_cell.length_c   1.000
_cell.angle_alpha   90.00
_cell.angle_beta   90.00
_cell.angle_gamma   90.00
#
_symmetry.space_group_name_H-M   'P 1'
#
loop_
_entity.id
_entity.type
_entity.pdbx_description
1 polymer ?
#
loop_
_entity_poly.entity_id
_entity_poly.type
_entity_poly.pdbx_seq_one_letter_code
_entity_poly.pdbx_strand_id
1 'polypeptide(L)'
;MIKTVRVPYHLCGDDRQALFAVQPGIPITEALDSAHSLLDVAETLVLHGNGAKGPRQAQLNHACHFLISAAKATLQACIEGEGPSEEAA
;
A
#
# COMPACT_ATOMS: atom_id res chain seq x y z
N MET A 1 29.82 8.58 8.16
CA MET A 1 28.41 8.87 7.87
C MET A 1 28.28 9.21 6.39
N ILE A 2 27.84 8.27 5.56
CA ILE A 2 27.60 8.51 4.13
C ILE A 2 26.13 8.92 3.97
N LYS A 3 25.94 10.10 3.37
CA LYS A 3 24.65 10.75 3.12
C LYS A 3 23.84 9.96 2.09
N THR A 4 22.56 9.73 2.36
CA THR A 4 21.61 9.18 1.39
C THR A 4 21.34 10.19 0.28
N VAL A 5 21.28 9.73 -0.97
CA VAL A 5 21.00 10.58 -2.14
C VAL A 5 19.54 10.36 -2.56
N ARG A 6 18.79 11.45 -2.76
CA ARG A 6 17.40 11.38 -3.27
C ARG A 6 17.40 10.90 -4.72
N VAL A 7 16.82 9.73 -4.95
CA VAL A 7 16.50 9.21 -6.29
C VAL A 7 15.04 9.59 -6.63
N PRO A 8 14.75 10.03 -7.86
CA PRO A 8 13.38 10.41 -8.25
C PRO A 8 12.48 9.18 -8.37
N TYR A 9 11.26 9.24 -7.83
CA TYR A 9 10.24 8.20 -7.99
C TYR A 9 9.56 8.30 -9.37
N HIS A 10 9.71 7.31 -10.26
CA HIS A 10 8.94 7.16 -11.52
C HIS A 10 8.99 5.68 -11.96
N LEU A 11 7.99 5.02 -12.58
CA LEU A 11 6.65 5.35 -13.07
C LEU A 11 5.66 4.26 -12.58
N CYS A 12 4.40 4.63 -12.38
CA CYS A 12 3.33 3.71 -11.99
C CYS A 12 2.77 2.99 -13.23
N GLY A 13 2.89 1.65 -13.25
CA GLY A 13 2.19 0.74 -14.16
C GLY A 13 2.90 0.43 -15.48
N ASP A 14 3.55 -0.74 -15.53
CA ASP A 14 3.54 -1.68 -16.67
C ASP A 14 4.09 -3.08 -16.27
N ASP A 15 4.56 -3.24 -15.03
CA ASP A 15 5.00 -4.51 -14.50
C ASP A 15 3.88 -5.21 -13.72
N ARG A 16 3.66 -6.50 -13.97
CA ARG A 16 2.80 -7.40 -13.18
C ARG A 16 3.31 -7.63 -11.75
N GLN A 17 4.10 -6.72 -11.21
CA GLN A 17 4.65 -6.81 -9.86
C GLN A 17 3.68 -6.16 -8.89
N ALA A 18 3.44 -6.85 -7.78
CA ALA A 18 2.67 -6.30 -6.68
C ALA A 18 3.41 -5.05 -6.16
N LEU A 19 2.86 -3.87 -6.44
CA LEU A 19 3.40 -2.55 -6.08
C LEU A 19 3.66 -2.37 -4.56
N PHE A 20 3.21 -3.33 -3.75
CA PHE A 20 3.30 -3.31 -2.30
C PHE A 20 3.80 -4.65 -1.75
N ALA A 21 4.78 -5.26 -2.42
CA ALA A 21 5.57 -6.29 -1.78
C ALA A 21 6.24 -5.65 -0.54
N VAL A 22 5.93 -6.18 0.66
CA VAL A 22 6.61 -5.82 1.90
C VAL A 22 8.10 -6.03 1.66
N GLN A 23 8.90 -4.98 1.77
CA GLN A 23 10.33 -5.10 1.52
C GLN A 23 10.94 -6.09 2.52
N PRO A 24 11.87 -6.96 2.09
CA PRO A 24 12.57 -7.87 2.99
C PRO A 24 13.17 -7.09 4.17
N GLY A 25 12.88 -7.53 5.39
CA GLY A 25 13.37 -6.90 6.62
C GLY A 25 12.41 -5.89 7.28
N ILE A 26 11.24 -5.62 6.70
CA ILE A 26 10.17 -4.91 7.43
C ILE A 26 9.44 -5.90 8.35
N PRO A 27 9.32 -5.63 9.66
CA PRO A 27 8.52 -6.47 10.57
C PRO A 27 7.07 -6.55 10.11
N ILE A 28 6.47 -7.75 10.15
CA ILE A 28 5.07 -7.98 9.77
C ILE A 28 4.13 -7.03 10.53
N THR A 29 4.41 -6.76 11.81
CA THR A 29 3.63 -5.82 12.62
C THR A 29 3.62 -4.40 12.06
N GLU A 30 4.74 -3.91 11.53
CA GLU A 30 4.84 -2.58 10.92
C GLU A 30 4.13 -2.54 9.55
N ALA A 31 4.21 -3.63 8.80
CA ALA A 31 3.48 -3.77 7.53
C ALA A 31 1.96 -3.83 7.76
N LEU A 32 1.49 -4.54 8.80
CA LEU A 32 0.08 -4.57 9.20
C LEU A 32 -0.40 -3.21 9.69
N ASP A 33 0.39 -2.50 10.49
CA ASP A 33 0.07 -1.14 10.94
C ASP A 33 -0.05 -0.15 9.76
N SER A 34 0.83 -0.30 8.77
CA SER A 34 0.76 0.46 7.51
C SER A 34 -0.50 0.13 6.71
N ALA A 35 -0.84 -1.16 6.57
CA ALA A 35 -2.06 -1.60 5.91
C ALA A 35 -3.32 -1.06 6.62
N HIS A 36 -3.32 -1.08 7.96
CA HIS A 36 -4.39 -0.53 8.77
C HIS A 36 -4.55 0.98 8.53
N SER A 37 -3.45 1.73 8.57
CA SER A 37 -3.44 3.18 8.32
C SER A 37 -3.98 3.52 6.92
N LEU A 38 -3.63 2.74 5.90
CA LEU A 38 -4.15 2.93 4.54
C LEU A 38 -5.67 2.75 4.45
N LEU A 39 -6.22 1.78 5.20
CA LEU A 39 -7.66 1.55 5.27
C LEU A 39 -8.38 2.67 6.03
N ASP A 40 -7.80 3.16 7.13
CA ASP A 40 -8.37 4.25 7.93
C ASP A 40 -8.44 5.56 7.13
N VAL A 41 -7.40 5.86 6.36
CA VAL A 41 -7.41 7.01 5.44
C VAL A 41 -8.45 6.83 4.33
N ALA A 42 -8.59 5.62 3.78
CA ALA A 42 -9.62 5.34 2.77
C ALA A 42 -11.04 5.52 3.33
N GLU A 43 -11.30 5.03 4.54
CA GLU A 43 -12.58 5.22 5.24
C GLU A 43 -12.87 6.70 5.49
N THR A 44 -11.88 7.42 6.01
CA THR A 44 -11.96 8.87 6.22
C THR A 44 -12.27 9.62 4.92
N LEU A 45 -11.64 9.25 3.80
CA LEU A 45 -11.89 9.88 2.50
C LEU A 45 -13.29 9.59 1.95
N VAL A 46 -13.83 8.38 2.18
CA VAL A 46 -15.22 8.05 1.83
C VAL A 46 -16.19 8.93 2.61
N LEU A 47 -15.97 9.10 3.92
CA LEU A 47 -16.80 9.96 4.76
C LEU A 47 -16.76 11.43 4.32
N HIS A 48 -15.59 11.96 3.99
CA HIS A 48 -15.43 13.32 3.48
C HIS A 48 -15.93 13.51 2.04
N GLY A 49 -16.03 12.43 1.27
CA GLY A 49 -16.54 12.45 -0.09
C GLY A 49 -18.05 12.52 -0.20
N ASN A 50 -18.76 12.37 0.92
CA ASN A 50 -20.22 12.38 0.93
C ASN A 50 -20.73 13.79 0.58
N GLY A 51 -21.20 13.97 -0.65
CA GLY A 51 -21.64 15.26 -1.21
C GLY A 51 -20.69 15.87 -2.26
N ALA A 52 -19.51 15.29 -2.50
CA ALA A 52 -18.69 15.66 -3.64
C ALA A 52 -19.39 15.29 -4.95
N LYS A 53 -19.35 16.18 -5.95
CA LYS A 53 -19.92 15.95 -7.29
C LYS A 53 -18.88 16.24 -8.37
N GLY A 54 -19.01 15.60 -9.52
CA GLY A 54 -18.17 15.85 -10.69
C GLY A 54 -16.72 15.40 -10.51
N PRO A 55 -15.72 16.13 -11.06
CA PRO A 55 -14.32 15.69 -11.10
C PRO A 55 -13.71 15.38 -9.73
N ARG A 56 -14.14 16.09 -8.67
CA ARG A 56 -13.69 15.85 -7.31
C ARG A 56 -14.13 14.49 -6.77
N GLN A 57 -15.32 14.03 -7.14
CA GLN A 57 -15.81 12.71 -6.74
C GLN A 57 -15.01 11.60 -7.42
N ALA A 58 -14.68 11.76 -8.71
CA ALA A 58 -13.84 10.81 -9.43
C ALA A 58 -12.42 10.71 -8.82
N GLN A 59 -11.84 11.84 -8.42
CA GLN A 59 -10.54 11.87 -7.74
C GLN A 59 -10.58 11.17 -6.37
N LEU A 60 -11.62 11.42 -5.58
CA LEU A 60 -11.81 10.75 -4.29
C LEU A 60 -11.99 9.24 -4.47
N ASN A 61 -12.81 8.81 -5.43
CA ASN A 61 -13.00 7.40 -5.74
C ASN A 61 -11.69 6.73 -6.17
N HIS A 62 -10.90 7.40 -7.02
CA HIS A 62 -9.59 6.90 -7.43
C HIS A 62 -8.62 6.79 -6.24
N ALA A 63 -8.57 7.81 -5.39
CA ALA A 63 -7.72 7.79 -4.19
C ALA A 63 -8.12 6.65 -3.23
N CYS A 64 -9.41 6.47 -2.95
CA CYS A 64 -9.89 5.37 -2.11
C CYS A 64 -9.56 4.01 -2.72
N HIS A 65 -9.78 3.84 -4.03
CA HIS A 65 -9.44 2.61 -4.73
C HIS A 65 -7.94 2.29 -4.64
N PHE A 66 -7.09 3.31 -4.81
CA PHE A 66 -5.64 3.15 -4.70
C PHE A 66 -5.22 2.73 -3.29
N LEU A 67 -5.71 3.42 -2.24
CA LEU A 67 -5.39 3.11 -0.85
C LEU A 67 -5.83 1.70 -0.45
N ILE A 68 -7.03 1.28 -0.85
CA ILE A 68 -7.55 -0.07 -0.59
C ILE A 68 -6.70 -1.12 -1.33
N SER A 69 -6.33 -0.85 -2.58
CA SER A 69 -5.48 -1.76 -3.36
C SER A 69 -4.09 -1.91 -2.72
N ALA A 70 -3.54 -0.81 -2.21
CA ALA A 70 -2.28 -0.79 -1.48
C ALA A 70 -2.34 -1.61 -0.18
N ALA A 71 -3.38 -1.41 0.62
CA ALA A 71 -3.60 -2.16 1.86
C ALA A 71 -3.74 -3.67 1.57
N LYS A 72 -4.52 -4.05 0.55
CA LYS A 72 -4.70 -5.45 0.14
C LYS A 72 -3.39 -6.10 -0.29
N ALA A 73 -2.59 -5.41 -1.10
CA ALA A 73 -1.31 -5.94 -1.55
C ALA A 73 -0.30 -6.06 -0.39
N THR A 74 -0.31 -5.13 0.56
CA THR A 74 0.49 -5.21 1.79
C THR A 74 0.08 -6.42 2.64
N LEU A 75 -1.22 -6.64 2.84
CA LEU A 75 -1.74 -7.80 3.57
C LEU A 75 -1.37 -9.11 2.87
N GLN A 76 -1.51 -9.17 1.54
CA GLN A 76 -1.14 -10.34 0.75
C GLN A 76 0.33 -10.69 0.92
N ALA A 77 1.22 -9.69 0.88
CA ALA A 77 2.65 -9.89 1.10
C ALA A 77 2.97 -10.35 2.54
N CYS A 78 2.23 -9.88 3.56
CA CYS A 78 2.36 -10.41 4.91
C CYS A 78 1.97 -11.90 4.97
N ILE A 79 0.83 -12.28 4.37
CA ILE A 79 0.34 -13.67 4.35
C ILE A 79 1.34 -14.59 3.62
N GLU A 80 1.90 -14.14 2.50
CA GLU A 80 2.91 -14.87 1.74
C GLU A 80 4.23 -14.99 2.52
N GLY A 81 4.61 -13.96 3.28
CA GLY A 81 5.78 -13.96 4.16
C GLY A 81 5.64 -14.85 5.41
N GLU A 82 4.43 -15.30 5.75
CA GLU A 82 4.16 -16.31 6.78
C GLU A 82 4.16 -17.76 6.24
N GLY A 83 4.36 -17.94 4.92
CA GLY A 83 4.57 -19.26 4.31
C GLY A 83 5.81 -19.97 4.86
N PRO A 84 5.87 -21.31 4.84
CA PRO A 84 6.93 -22.08 5.49
C PRO A 84 8.29 -21.56 5.02
N SER A 85 9.05 -21.01 5.97
CA SER A 85 10.45 -20.69 5.79
C SER A 85 11.15 -21.94 5.27
N GLU A 86 11.55 -21.89 4.01
CA GLU A 86 12.40 -22.87 3.34
C GLU A 86 13.82 -22.76 3.92
N GLU A 87 13.93 -22.98 5.23
CA GLU A 87 15.16 -23.23 5.99
C GLU A 87 15.04 -24.63 6.60
N ALA A 88 15.19 -25.64 5.75
CA ALA A 88 15.65 -26.97 6.16
C ALA A 88 16.24 -27.64 4.91
N ALA A 89 17.49 -27.26 4.63
CA ALA A 89 18.40 -28.01 3.78
C ALA A 89 18.68 -29.41 4.36
#